data_AF-A0A7Y4QAU3-F1
#
_entry.id   AF-A0A7Y4QAU3-F1
#
_cell.length_a   1.000
_cell.length_b   1.000
_cell.length_c   1.000
_cell.angle_alpha   90.00
_cell.angle_beta   90.00
_cell.angle_gamma   90.00
#
_symmetry.space_group_name_H-M   'P 1'
#
loop_
_entity.id
_entity.type
_entity.pdbx_description
1 polymer ?
#
loop_
_entity_poly.entity_id
_entity_poly.type
_entity_poly.pdbx_seq_one_letter_code
_entity_poly.pdbx_strand_id
1 'polypeptide(L)' 'MSTGFFHIPAPKNEPVLSYAPGSKERAALKKALEEARAQVIDVPMYIGAEEVRTENKKPLTPPHDHKHIRGHFHEGDKSH' A
#
# COMPACT_ATOMS: atom_id res chain seq x y z
N MET A 1 13.52 33.80 -14.19
CA MET A 1 12.35 32.94 -14.45
C MET A 1 12.63 32.15 -15.72
N SER A 2 12.57 30.82 -15.68
CA SER A 2 12.72 30.01 -16.89
C SER A 2 11.43 30.11 -17.72
N THR A 3 11.55 30.53 -18.98
CA THR A 3 10.46 30.41 -19.96
C THR A 3 10.50 28.97 -20.51
N GLY A 4 10.01 28.02 -19.71
CA GLY A 4 10.01 26.59 -20.05
C GLY A 4 8.73 26.17 -20.75
N PHE A 5 8.84 25.66 -21.99
CA PHE A 5 7.75 24.97 -22.67
C PHE A 5 7.83 23.47 -22.37
N PHE A 6 6.99 22.99 -21.45
CA PHE A 6 6.96 21.58 -21.06
C PHE A 6 6.03 20.79 -21.97
N HIS A 7 6.55 19.73 -22.58
CA HIS A 7 5.75 18.76 -23.33
C HIS A 7 5.50 17.55 -22.44
N ILE A 8 4.27 17.43 -21.95
CA ILE A 8 3.85 16.29 -21.13
C ILE A 8 3.45 15.15 -22.09
N PRO A 9 3.86 13.90 -21.83
CA PRO A 9 3.39 12.76 -22.61
C PRO A 9 1.86 12.68 -22.60
N ALA A 10 1.26 12.37 -23.75
CA ALA A 10 -0.18 12.14 -23.81
C ALA A 10 -0.55 10.92 -22.95
N PRO A 11 -1.55 11.02 -22.06
CA PRO A 11 -1.96 9.90 -21.22
C PRO A 11 -2.54 8.78 -22.08
N LYS A 12 -2.22 7.54 -21.72
CA LYS A 12 -2.79 6.32 -22.31
C LYS A 12 -3.31 5.44 -21.19
N ASN A 13 -4.41 4.72 -21.44
CA ASN A 13 -4.93 3.76 -20.47
C ASN A 13 -3.92 2.64 -20.22
N GLU A 14 -3.77 2.27 -18.95
CA GLU A 14 -2.95 1.13 -18.56
C GLU A 14 -3.61 -0.18 -19.04
N PRO A 15 -2.87 -1.10 -19.68
CA PRO A 15 -3.44 -2.37 -20.14
C PRO A 15 -3.93 -3.25 -18.99
N VAL A 16 -5.08 -3.91 -19.18
CA VAL A 16 -5.56 -4.94 -18.24
C VAL A 16 -4.84 -6.25 -18.52
N LEU A 17 -4.13 -6.77 -17.52
CA LEU A 17 -3.43 -8.05 -17.62
C LEU A 17 -4.38 -9.23 -17.42
N SER A 18 -4.05 -10.37 -18.02
CA SER A 18 -4.92 -11.56 -18.06
C SER A 18 -4.86 -12.42 -16.79
N TYR A 19 -3.69 -12.48 -16.14
CA TYR A 19 -3.40 -13.41 -15.05
C TYR A 19 -3.72 -14.88 -15.39
N ALA A 20 -3.60 -15.24 -16.67
CA ALA A 20 -3.81 -16.60 -17.15
C ALA A 20 -2.85 -17.59 -16.46
N PRO A 21 -3.20 -18.90 -16.39
CA PRO A 21 -2.28 -19.92 -15.90
C PRO A 21 -0.92 -19.86 -16.63
N GLY A 22 0.19 -19.89 -15.88
CA GLY A 22 1.56 -19.81 -16.43
C GLY A 22 2.05 -18.41 -16.81
N SER A 23 1.20 -17.38 -16.72
CA SER A 23 1.61 -15.99 -16.97
C SER A 23 2.56 -15.45 -15.89
N LYS A 24 3.43 -14.51 -16.28
CA LYS A 24 4.43 -13.91 -15.36
C LYS A 24 3.73 -13.06 -14.29
N GLU A 25 2.69 -12.33 -14.67
CA GLU A 25 1.92 -11.49 -13.76
C GLU A 25 1.21 -12.32 -12.68
N ARG A 26 0.74 -13.53 -13.00
CA ARG A 26 0.13 -14.42 -12.00
C ARG A 26 1.17 -14.95 -11.01
N ALA A 27 2.38 -15.26 -11.48
CA ALA A 27 3.47 -15.69 -10.59
C ALA A 27 3.88 -14.55 -9.64
N ALA A 28 4.02 -13.33 -10.17
CA ALA A 28 4.33 -12.15 -9.37
C ALA A 28 3.24 -11.86 -8.32
N LEU A 29 1.96 -11.97 -8.71
CA LEU A 29 0.83 -11.78 -7.79
C LEU A 29 0.85 -12.79 -6.64
N LYS A 30 1.06 -14.08 -6.94
CA LYS A 30 1.15 -15.11 -5.90
C LYS A 30 2.28 -14.86 -4.91
N LYS A 31 3.46 -14.51 -5.42
CA LYS A 31 4.62 -14.15 -4.59
C LYS A 31 4.31 -12.96 -3.68
N ALA A 32 3.72 -11.89 -4.23
CA ALA A 32 3.35 -10.72 -3.46
C ALA A 32 2.31 -11.03 -2.38
N LEU A 33 1.33 -11.90 -2.67
CA LEU A 33 0.33 -12.34 -1.68
C LEU A 33 0.97 -13.14 -0.53
N GLU A 34 1.91 -14.03 -0.83
CA GLU A 34 2.64 -14.81 0.18
C GLU A 34 3.49 -13.90 1.07
N GLU A 35 4.28 -13.01 0.48
CA GLU A 35 5.10 -12.03 1.20
C GLU A 35 4.24 -11.12 2.09
N ALA A 36 3.15 -10.58 1.53
CA ALA A 36 2.23 -9.71 2.23
C ALA A 36 1.51 -10.41 3.40
N ARG A 37 1.23 -11.71 3.27
CA ARG A 37 0.58 -12.49 4.32
C ARG A 37 1.53 -12.88 5.45
N ALA A 38 2.82 -13.11 5.14
CA ALA A 38 3.83 -13.50 6.10
C ALA A 38 4.33 -12.34 6.99
N GLN A 39 4.18 -11.10 6.54
CA GLN A 39 4.64 -9.91 7.26
C GLN A 39 3.57 -9.35 8.20
N VAL A 40 4.02 -8.91 9.38
CA VAL A 40 3.23 -8.09 10.30
C VAL A 40 3.84 -6.68 10.30
N ILE A 41 3.10 -5.70 9.81
CA ILE A 41 3.61 -4.33 9.60
C ILE A 41 3.12 -3.35 10.68
N ASP A 42 3.95 -2.38 11.01
CA ASP A 42 3.61 -1.24 11.87
C ASP A 42 3.39 -0.03 10.96
N VAL A 43 2.16 0.51 10.92
CA VAL A 43 1.76 1.57 10.00
C VAL A 43 1.64 2.89 10.76
N PRO A 44 2.62 3.80 10.64
CA PRO A 44 2.56 5.11 11.26
C PRO A 44 1.58 6.03 10.52
N MET A 45 1.24 7.15 11.16
CA MET A 45 0.63 8.28 10.46
C MET A 45 1.73 9.14 9.83
N TYR A 46 1.43 9.77 8.71
CA TYR A 46 2.29 10.81 8.14
C TYR A 46 1.53 12.13 8.14
N ILE A 47 2.01 13.10 8.91
CA ILE A 47 1.42 14.45 9.03
C ILE A 47 2.42 15.43 8.42
N GLY A 48 2.10 15.90 7.21
CA GLY A 48 3.08 16.58 6.37
C GLY A 48 4.23 15.64 6.00
N ALA A 49 5.46 16.00 6.39
CA ALA A 49 6.65 15.19 6.16
C ALA A 49 7.04 14.35 7.39
N GLU A 50 6.33 14.48 8.50
CA GLU A 50 6.69 13.84 9.76
C GLU A 50 5.96 12.50 9.93
N GLU A 51 6.72 11.48 10.35
CA GLU A 51 6.19 10.19 10.75
C GLU A 51 5.76 10.27 12.23
N VAL A 52 4.47 10.09 12.49
CA VAL A 52 3.87 10.20 13.82
C VAL A 52 3.35 8.84 14.28
N ARG A 53 3.72 8.45 15.50
CA ARG A 53 3.32 7.19 16.14
C ARG A 53 2.68 7.47 17.49
N THR A 54 1.58 6.77 17.76
CA THR A 54 0.84 6.83 19.03
C THR A 54 0.92 5.49 19.78
N GLU A 55 0.60 5.48 21.08
CA GLU A 55 0.47 4.21 21.81
C GLU A 55 -0.83 3.47 21.47
N ASN A 56 -1.82 4.19 20.92
CA ASN A 56 -3.09 3.62 20.50
C ASN A 56 -2.96 2.91 19.14
N LYS A 57 -2.66 1.61 19.19
CA LYS A 57 -2.52 0.75 18.01
C LYS A 57 -3.81 -0.04 17.75
N LYS A 58 -4.31 0.03 16.50
CA LYS A 58 -5.45 -0.75 16.04
C LYS A 58 -5.02 -1.84 15.04
N PRO A 59 -5.57 -3.06 15.14
CA PRO A 59 -5.15 -4.15 14.27
C PRO A 59 -5.64 -3.97 12.83
N LEU A 60 -4.82 -4.40 11.88
CA LEU A 60 -5.15 -4.53 10.47
C LEU A 60 -5.33 -6.02 10.14
N THR A 61 -6.55 -6.39 9.73
CA THR A 61 -6.90 -7.77 9.39
C THR A 61 -7.51 -7.86 7.99
N PRO A 62 -7.23 -8.93 7.22
CA PRO A 62 -7.92 -9.18 5.97
C PRO A 62 -9.43 -9.41 6.21
N PRO A 63 -10.32 -8.78 5.43
CA PRO A 63 -11.76 -8.98 5.59
C PRO A 63 -12.22 -10.44 5.40
N HIS A 64 -11.49 -11.22 4.60
CA HIS A 64 -11.78 -12.63 4.34
C HIS A 64 -11.16 -13.58 5.37
N ASP A 65 -10.29 -13.09 6.26
CA ASP A 65 -9.64 -13.87 7.33
C ASP A 65 -9.35 -12.96 8.52
N HIS A 66 -10.42 -12.57 9.21
CA HIS A 66 -10.39 -11.56 10.26
C HIS A 66 -9.56 -11.97 11.50
N LYS A 67 -9.15 -13.24 11.60
CA LYS A 67 -8.28 -13.74 12.68
C LYS A 67 -6.79 -13.53 12.37
N HIS A 68 -6.45 -13.35 11.10
CA HIS A 68 -5.07 -13.11 10.68
C HIS A 68 -4.70 -11.64 10.85
N ILE A 69 -3.79 -11.34 11.79
CA ILE A 69 -3.29 -9.98 11.99
C ILE A 69 -2.13 -9.74 11.03
N ARG A 70 -2.28 -8.76 10.14
CA ARG A 70 -1.24 -8.34 9.19
C ARG A 70 -0.46 -7.12 9.64
N GLY A 71 -0.89 -6.48 10.70
CA GLY A 71 -0.22 -5.29 11.20
C GLY A 71 -1.06 -4.54 12.20
N HIS A 72 -0.52 -3.42 12.64
CA HIS A 72 -1.23 -2.44 13.43
C HIS A 72 -1.00 -1.05 12.83
N PHE A 73 -2.03 -0.22 12.85
CA PHE A 73 -1.89 1.20 12.53
C PHE A 73 -2.01 2.04 13.79
N HIS A 74 -1.37 3.20 13.77
CA HIS A 74 -1.44 4.18 14.83
C HIS A 74 -2.69 5.04 14.64
N GLU A 75 -3.61 5.00 15.61
CA GLU A 75 -4.78 5.87 15.60
C GLU A 75 -4.42 7.22 16.22
N GLY A 76 -4.72 8.30 15.50
CA GLY A 76 -4.56 9.68 15.95
C GLY A 76 -5.74 10.19 16.77
N ASP A 77 -5.48 11.24 17.54
CA ASP A 77 -6.49 11.99 18.30
C ASP A 77 -6.37 13.49 17.97
N LYS A 78 -7.05 14.35 18.74
CA LYS A 78 -7.05 15.80 18.49
C LYS A 78 -5.69 16.48 18.68
N SER A 79 -4.69 15.81 19.26
CA SER A 79 -3.39 16.41 19.56
C SER A 79 -2.38 16.31 18.41
N HIS A 80 -2.71 15.58 17.34
CA HIS A 80 -1.87 15.35 16.17
C HIS A 80 -2.62 15.73 14.89
#